data_AF-A0A176EAR0-F1
#
_entry.id   AF-A0A176EAR0-F1
#
_cell.length_a   1.000
_cell.length_b   1.000
_cell.length_c   1.000
_cell.angle_alpha   90.00
_cell.angle_beta   90.00
_cell.angle_gamma   90.00
#
_symmetry.space_group_name_H-M   'P 1'
#
loop_
_entity.id
_entity.type
_entity.pdbx_description
1 polymer ?
#
loop_
_entity_poly.entity_id
_entity_poly.type
_entity_poly.pdbx_seq_one_letter_code
_entity_poly.pdbx_strand_id
1 'polypeptide(L)'
;EGMSAEEIFAAQAPGAGWRTESPSSRPTGGVDGMPRWSDFTDPLDAISARASGIKSRARREAEMAMDGRFSTAEAKALETMGLGLEVDLRGLRRRYSELVRRYHPDRNGGDRQHEARLNRVVEAYQLLRKSGAFVSGAK
;
A
#
# COMPACT_ATOMS: atom_id res chain seq x y z
N GLU A 1 -22.64 1.05 29.52
CA GLU A 1 -22.18 -0.36 29.53
C GLU A 1 -20.83 -0.42 30.20
N GLY A 2 -20.64 -1.36 31.13
CA GLY A 2 -19.36 -1.57 31.83
C GLY A 2 -18.55 -2.67 31.17
N MET A 3 -17.25 -2.71 31.46
CA MET A 3 -16.35 -3.77 30.99
C MET A 3 -16.86 -5.15 31.40
N SER A 4 -16.76 -6.11 30.48
CA SER A 4 -17.19 -7.49 30.75
C SER A 4 -16.29 -8.16 31.79
N ALA A 5 -16.80 -9.19 32.48
CA ALA A 5 -16.03 -9.93 33.49
C ALA A 5 -14.72 -10.51 32.93
N GLU A 6 -14.73 -10.91 31.65
CA GLU A 6 -13.56 -11.44 30.95
C GLU A 6 -12.53 -10.35 30.62
N GLU A 7 -13.00 -9.15 30.32
CA GLU A 7 -12.16 -7.97 30.09
C GLU A 7 -11.51 -7.45 31.39
N ILE A 8 -12.24 -7.50 32.51
CA ILE A 8 -11.72 -7.20 33.84
C ILE A 8 -10.63 -8.22 34.24
N PHE A 9 -10.92 -9.52 34.05
CA PHE A 9 -9.96 -10.59 34.34
C PHE A 9 -8.70 -10.45 33.49
N ALA A 10 -8.87 -10.15 32.20
CA ALA A 10 -7.76 -9.90 31.29
C ALA A 10 -6.91 -8.69 31.73
N ALA A 11 -7.53 -7.60 32.18
CA ALA A 11 -6.82 -6.41 32.65
C ALA A 11 -6.05 -6.65 33.96
N GLN A 12 -6.54 -7.53 34.83
CA GLN A 12 -5.93 -7.84 36.12
C GLN A 12 -5.01 -9.08 36.13
N ALA A 13 -4.93 -9.82 35.02
CA ALA A 13 -4.08 -11.00 34.93
C ALA A 13 -2.59 -10.66 35.13
N PRO A 14 -1.80 -11.49 35.82
CA PRO A 14 -0.35 -11.26 36.02
C PRO A 14 0.44 -11.07 34.72
N GLY A 15 -0.01 -11.68 33.62
CA GLY A 15 0.57 -11.53 32.29
C GLY A 15 0.12 -10.28 31.52
N ALA A 16 -0.79 -9.46 32.06
CA ALA A 16 -1.36 -8.32 31.36
C ALA A 16 -0.30 -7.28 30.97
N GLY A 17 0.74 -7.09 31.79
CA GLY A 17 1.87 -6.19 31.49
C GLY A 17 2.82 -6.71 30.40
N TRP A 18 2.77 -8.01 30.08
CA TRP A 18 3.60 -8.64 29.05
C TRP A 18 2.88 -8.74 27.69
N ARG A 19 1.60 -8.34 27.62
CA ARG A 19 0.88 -8.24 26.35
C ARG A 19 1.44 -7.11 25.50
N THR A 20 2.33 -7.49 24.59
CA THR A 20 2.93 -6.61 23.58
C THR A 20 2.12 -6.56 22.29
N GLU A 21 1.10 -7.42 22.15
CA GLU A 21 0.28 -7.54 20.95
C GLU A 21 -0.87 -6.53 20.94
N SER A 22 -0.65 -5.40 20.27
CA SER A 22 -1.75 -4.52 19.86
C SER A 22 -2.48 -5.13 18.65
N PRO A 23 -3.80 -4.89 18.46
CA PRO A 23 -4.52 -5.32 17.26
C PRO A 23 -3.85 -4.87 15.94
N SER A 24 -3.12 -3.76 15.97
CA SER A 24 -2.31 -3.21 14.87
C SER A 24 -0.94 -3.88 14.67
N SER A 25 -0.47 -4.67 15.64
CA SER A 25 0.83 -5.36 15.64
C SER A 25 0.71 -6.88 15.50
N ARG A 26 -0.50 -7.39 15.17
CA ARG A 26 -0.72 -8.82 14.98
C ARG A 26 0.08 -9.33 13.78
N PRO A 27 0.82 -10.45 13.89
CA PRO A 27 1.60 -11.02 12.78
C PRO A 27 0.72 -11.49 11.61
N THR A 28 -0.57 -11.71 11.84
CA THR A 28 -1.57 -12.04 10.82
C THR A 28 -2.19 -10.81 10.15
N GLY A 29 -1.98 -9.61 10.72
CA GLY A 29 -2.37 -8.33 10.14
C GLY A 29 -1.40 -7.96 9.02
N GLY A 30 -1.59 -8.56 7.85
CA GLY A 30 -0.73 -8.32 6.69
C GLY A 30 -0.63 -6.84 6.36
N VAL A 31 0.49 -6.21 6.72
CA VAL A 31 0.79 -4.82 6.33
C VAL A 31 1.20 -4.80 4.85
N ASP A 32 0.59 -3.90 4.10
CA ASP A 32 0.71 -3.85 2.64
C ASP A 32 2.18 -3.77 2.17
N GLY A 33 2.61 -4.78 1.40
CA GLY A 33 3.97 -4.89 0.88
C GLY A 33 4.97 -5.58 1.81
N MET A 34 4.52 -6.16 2.92
CA MET A 34 5.35 -7.00 3.79
C MET A 34 5.01 -8.48 3.60
N PRO A 35 6.00 -9.34 3.31
CA PRO A 35 5.78 -10.79 3.30
C PRO A 35 5.31 -11.28 4.67
N ARG A 36 4.34 -12.21 4.70
CA ARG A 36 3.97 -12.90 5.94
C ARG A 36 5.10 -13.83 6.33
N TRP A 37 5.54 -13.74 7.58
CA TRP A 37 6.66 -14.57 8.05
C TRP A 37 6.34 -16.07 8.04
N SER A 38 5.05 -16.42 8.15
CA SER A 38 4.56 -17.81 8.08
C SER A 38 4.79 -18.48 6.73
N ASP A 39 5.00 -17.72 5.66
CA ASP A 39 5.05 -18.25 4.30
C ASP A 39 6.49 -18.64 3.91
N PHE A 40 7.47 -18.44 4.79
CA PHE A 40 8.89 -18.69 4.55
C PHE A 40 9.41 -19.77 5.51
N THR A 41 10.24 -20.67 4.97
CA THR A 41 10.88 -21.73 5.75
C THR A 41 12.02 -21.20 6.64
N ASP A 42 12.64 -20.07 6.26
CA ASP A 42 13.71 -19.40 7.01
C ASP A 42 13.34 -17.92 7.27
N PRO A 43 13.46 -17.41 8.52
CA PRO A 43 13.29 -15.98 8.81
C PRO A 43 14.21 -15.04 8.01
N LEU A 44 15.41 -15.46 7.60
CA LEU A 44 16.31 -14.65 6.76
C LEU A 44 15.80 -14.52 5.32
N ASP A 45 15.10 -15.52 4.80
CA ASP A 45 14.52 -15.50 3.45
C ASP A 45 13.41 -14.45 3.35
N ALA A 46 12.58 -14.31 4.38
CA ALA A 46 11.55 -13.26 4.44
C ALA A 46 12.16 -11.85 4.36
N ILE A 47 13.31 -11.64 5.01
CA ILE A 47 14.05 -10.37 5.00
C ILE A 47 14.66 -10.12 3.61
N SER A 48 15.31 -11.13 3.02
CA SER A 48 15.92 -11.05 1.69
C SER A 48 14.87 -10.77 0.61
N ALA A 49 13.72 -11.44 0.67
CA ALA A 49 12.60 -11.22 -0.23
C ALA A 49 12.07 -9.77 -0.16
N ARG A 50 11.97 -9.21 1.05
CA ARG A 50 11.60 -7.81 1.24
C ARG A 50 12.65 -6.85 0.65
N ALA A 51 13.93 -7.08 0.95
CA ALA A 51 15.02 -6.23 0.48
C ALA A 51 15.07 -6.20 -1.06
N SER A 52 14.90 -7.35 -1.70
CA SER A 52 14.83 -7.49 -3.16
C SER A 52 13.60 -6.80 -3.74
N GLY A 53 12.43 -6.91 -3.09
CA GLY A 53 11.22 -6.18 -3.47
C GLY A 53 11.42 -4.66 -3.43
N ILE A 54 12.00 -4.12 -2.34
CA ILE A 54 12.33 -2.70 -2.20
C ILE A 54 13.30 -2.25 -3.29
N LYS A 55 14.38 -3.00 -3.54
CA LYS A 55 15.36 -2.69 -4.58
C LYS A 55 14.74 -2.66 -5.97
N SER A 56 13.84 -3.61 -6.28
CA SER A 56 13.16 -3.66 -7.57
C SER A 56 12.25 -2.44 -7.81
N ARG A 57 11.56 -1.98 -6.76
CA ARG A 57 10.73 -0.76 -6.80
C ARG A 57 11.57 0.48 -7.05
N ALA A 58 12.59 0.68 -6.22
CA ALA A 58 13.51 1.82 -6.36
C ALA A 58 14.17 1.87 -7.75
N ARG A 59 14.53 0.71 -8.32
CA ARG A 59 15.05 0.63 -9.68
C ARG A 59 14.03 1.10 -10.72
N ARG A 60 12.78 0.62 -10.65
CA ARG A 60 11.72 1.04 -11.58
C ARG A 60 11.39 2.52 -11.43
N GLU A 61 11.32 3.03 -10.21
CA GLU A 61 11.13 4.47 -9.95
C GLU A 61 12.27 5.29 -10.58
N ALA A 62 13.52 4.85 -10.43
CA ALA A 62 14.68 5.52 -11.01
C ALA A 62 14.67 5.47 -12.55
N GLU A 63 14.39 4.31 -13.15
CA GLU A 63 14.26 4.16 -14.60
C GLU A 63 13.15 5.07 -15.15
N MET A 64 12.02 5.17 -14.44
CA MET A 64 10.92 6.05 -14.82
C MET A 64 11.26 7.54 -14.71
N ALA A 65 12.07 7.93 -13.72
CA ALA A 65 12.53 9.31 -13.57
C ALA A 65 13.61 9.69 -14.61
N MET A 66 14.41 8.72 -15.07
CA MET A 66 15.50 8.94 -16.05
C MET A 66 14.98 9.29 -17.45
N ASP A 67 13.75 8.91 -17.79
CA ASP A 67 13.07 9.30 -19.04
C ASP A 67 12.84 10.83 -19.13
N GLY A 68 12.93 11.56 -18.01
CA GLY A 68 12.82 13.02 -17.96
C GLY A 68 11.41 13.57 -18.18
N ARG A 69 10.47 12.73 -18.65
CA ARG A 69 9.05 13.05 -18.80
C ARG A 69 8.33 13.22 -17.46
N PHE A 70 8.74 12.47 -16.45
CA PHE A 70 8.14 12.48 -15.11
C PHE A 70 9.20 12.78 -14.05
N SER A 71 8.84 13.60 -13.06
CA SER A 71 9.62 13.78 -11.84
C SER A 71 9.66 12.49 -11.01
N THR A 72 10.61 12.39 -10.07
CA THR A 72 10.71 11.23 -9.16
C THR A 72 9.42 10.97 -8.39
N ALA A 73 8.69 12.02 -7.98
CA ALA A 73 7.43 11.89 -7.28
C ALA A 73 6.33 11.32 -8.18
N GLU A 74 6.29 11.72 -9.45
CA GLU A 74 5.36 11.21 -10.45
C GLU A 74 5.69 9.76 -10.85
N ALA A 75 6.97 9.42 -11.01
CA ALA A 75 7.43 8.05 -11.23
C ALA A 75 6.95 7.10 -10.12
N LYS A 76 7.09 7.51 -8.86
CA LYS A 76 6.56 6.77 -7.70
C LYS A 76 5.04 6.65 -7.70
N ALA A 77 4.33 7.69 -8.13
CA ALA A 77 2.88 7.65 -8.27
C ALA A 77 2.45 6.69 -9.40
N LEU A 78 3.17 6.65 -10.53
CA LEU A 78 2.94 5.68 -11.60
C LEU A 78 3.13 4.25 -11.09
N GLU A 79 4.20 3.99 -10.34
CA GLU A 79 4.43 2.68 -9.71
C GLU A 79 3.30 2.31 -8.74
N THR A 80 2.85 3.26 -7.90
CA THR A 80 1.74 3.05 -6.96
C THR A 80 0.45 2.67 -7.69
N MET A 81 0.21 3.22 -8.88
CA MET A 81 -0.93 2.87 -9.72
C MET A 81 -0.69 1.62 -10.59
N GLY A 82 0.54 1.09 -10.62
CA GLY A 82 0.96 -0.01 -11.47
C GLY A 82 0.92 0.33 -12.95
N LEU A 83 1.29 1.56 -13.29
CA LEU A 83 1.32 2.09 -14.66
C LEU A 83 2.77 2.24 -15.14
N GLY A 84 2.97 2.12 -16.46
CA GLY A 84 4.24 2.40 -17.13
C GLY A 84 4.31 3.84 -17.65
N LEU A 85 5.45 4.19 -18.25
CA LEU A 85 5.76 5.52 -18.80
C LEU A 85 4.87 5.94 -19.97
N GLU A 86 4.46 4.98 -20.78
CA GLU A 86 3.66 5.20 -22.00
C GLU A 86 2.16 5.39 -21.73
N VAL A 87 1.75 5.53 -20.46
CA VAL A 87 0.33 5.69 -20.13
C VAL A 87 -0.18 7.07 -20.57
N ASP A 88 -1.40 7.11 -21.09
CA ASP A 88 -2.11 8.34 -21.44
C ASP A 88 -3.12 8.73 -20.34
N LEU A 89 -3.74 9.91 -20.48
CA LEU A 89 -4.70 10.41 -19.50
C LEU A 89 -5.94 9.51 -19.38
N ARG A 90 -6.37 8.85 -20.48
CA ARG A 90 -7.49 7.91 -20.45
C ARG A 90 -7.13 6.65 -19.67
N GLY A 91 -5.94 6.10 -19.91
CA GLY A 91 -5.38 4.95 -19.18
C GLY A 91 -5.25 5.23 -17.68
N LEU A 92 -4.77 6.42 -17.31
CA LEU A 92 -4.70 6.86 -15.91
C LEU A 92 -6.07 6.84 -15.22
N ARG A 93 -7.09 7.45 -15.85
CA ARG A 93 -8.47 7.52 -15.30
C ARG A 93 -9.12 6.14 -15.20
N ARG A 94 -8.91 5.30 -16.21
CA ARG A 94 -9.39 3.91 -16.21
C ARG A 94 -8.77 3.15 -15.04
N ARG A 95 -7.45 3.23 -14.89
CA ARG A 95 -6.73 2.53 -13.82
C ARG A 95 -7.16 3.00 -12.43
N TYR A 96 -7.33 4.30 -12.25
CA TYR A 96 -7.88 4.86 -11.01
C TYR A 96 -9.25 4.24 -10.67
N SER A 97 -10.17 4.21 -11.64
CA SER A 97 -11.51 3.65 -11.44
C SER A 97 -11.48 2.16 -11.08
N GLU A 98 -10.59 1.39 -11.71
CA GLU A 98 -10.38 -0.03 -11.39
C GLU A 98 -9.88 -0.23 -9.95
N LEU A 99 -8.88 0.55 -9.53
CA LEU A 99 -8.28 0.43 -8.20
C LEU A 99 -9.22 0.90 -7.09
N VAL A 100 -9.95 2.00 -7.31
CA VAL A 100 -10.99 2.46 -6.37
C VAL A 100 -12.02 1.35 -6.16
N ARG A 101 -12.56 0.79 -7.25
CA ARG A 101 -13.55 -0.31 -7.17
C ARG A 101 -13.01 -1.57 -6.51
N ARG A 102 -11.69 -1.80 -6.52
CA ARG A 102 -11.05 -2.94 -5.87
C ARG A 102 -10.86 -2.71 -4.37
N TYR A 103 -10.47 -1.51 -3.97
CA TYR A 103 -10.11 -1.20 -2.57
C TYR A 103 -11.23 -0.53 -1.78
N HIS A 104 -12.39 -0.24 -2.39
CA HIS A 104 -13.49 0.43 -1.71
C HIS A 104 -14.16 -0.48 -0.65
N PRO A 105 -14.37 0.00 0.59
CA PRO A 105 -14.93 -0.80 1.68
C PRO A 105 -16.36 -1.28 1.40
N ASP A 106 -17.19 -0.47 0.74
CA ASP A 106 -18.56 -0.84 0.35
C ASP A 106 -18.61 -2.13 -0.48
N ARG A 107 -17.60 -2.36 -1.33
CA ARG A 107 -17.52 -3.58 -2.17
C ARG A 107 -16.83 -4.74 -1.47
N ASN A 108 -16.18 -4.48 -0.34
CA ASN A 108 -15.49 -5.44 0.50
C ASN A 108 -16.27 -5.72 1.80
N GLY A 109 -17.60 -5.51 1.80
CA GLY A 109 -18.46 -5.81 2.95
C GLY A 109 -18.20 -4.94 4.18
N GLY A 110 -17.67 -3.72 3.99
CA GLY A 110 -17.26 -2.82 5.06
C GLY A 110 -15.84 -3.03 5.56
N ASP A 111 -15.09 -3.99 4.98
CA ASP A 111 -13.69 -4.23 5.36
C ASP A 111 -12.79 -3.03 5.01
N ARG A 112 -12.16 -2.48 6.04
CA ARG A 112 -11.26 -1.31 5.97
C ARG A 112 -9.79 -1.68 5.79
N GLN A 113 -9.45 -2.97 5.67
CA GLN A 113 -8.07 -3.42 5.46
C GLN A 113 -7.38 -2.77 4.24
N HIS A 114 -8.15 -2.36 3.23
CA HIS A 114 -7.62 -1.75 2.01
C HIS A 114 -7.65 -0.21 2.00
N GLU A 115 -8.13 0.43 3.05
CA GLU A 115 -8.32 1.89 3.11
C GLU A 115 -6.99 2.64 2.93
N ALA A 116 -5.92 2.19 3.58
CA ALA A 116 -4.59 2.79 3.41
C ALA A 116 -4.10 2.73 1.95
N ARG A 117 -4.46 1.66 1.24
CA ARG A 117 -4.07 1.47 -0.17
C ARG A 117 -4.92 2.34 -1.10
N LEU A 118 -6.21 2.47 -0.79
CA LEU A 118 -7.11 3.39 -1.47
C LEU A 118 -6.61 4.84 -1.36
N ASN A 119 -6.21 5.28 -0.16
CA ASN A 119 -5.68 6.62 0.07
C ASN A 119 -4.44 6.90 -0.79
N ARG A 120 -3.47 5.97 -0.82
CA ARG A 120 -2.28 6.11 -1.69
C ARG A 120 -2.64 6.20 -3.16
N VAL A 121 -3.63 5.44 -3.63
CA VAL A 121 -4.12 5.50 -5.03
C VAL A 121 -4.74 6.86 -5.32
N VAL A 122 -5.52 7.41 -4.40
CA VAL A 122 -6.15 8.74 -4.54
C VAL A 122 -5.07 9.83 -4.60
N GLU A 123 -4.09 9.81 -3.70
CA GLU A 123 -2.97 10.75 -3.69
C GLU A 123 -2.15 10.68 -4.98
N ALA A 124 -1.78 9.46 -5.41
CA ALA A 124 -1.04 9.23 -6.65
C ALA A 124 -1.80 9.78 -7.87
N TYR A 125 -3.10 9.53 -7.97
CA TYR A 125 -3.94 10.06 -9.05
C TYR A 125 -4.01 11.59 -9.03
N GLN A 126 -4.17 12.20 -7.86
CA GLN A 126 -4.22 13.66 -7.73
C GLN A 126 -2.91 14.33 -8.16
N LEU A 127 -1.77 13.71 -7.85
CA LEU A 127 -0.45 14.16 -8.30
C LEU A 127 -0.34 14.05 -9.82
N LEU A 128 -0.56 12.86 -10.38
CA LEU A 128 -0.41 12.60 -11.81
C LEU A 128 -1.36 13.42 -12.67
N ARG A 129 -2.60 13.66 -12.23
CA ARG A 129 -3.57 14.48 -12.98
C ARG A 129 -3.11 15.94 -13.15
N LYS A 130 -2.27 16.44 -12.24
CA LYS A 130 -1.71 17.81 -12.29
C LYS A 130 -0.37 17.86 -13.03
N SER A 131 0.20 16.71 -13.39
CA SER A 131 1.48 16.63 -14.06
C SER A 131 1.43 17.27 -15.45
N GLY A 132 2.48 18.04 -15.78
CA GLY A 132 2.68 18.58 -17.13
C GLY A 132 2.75 17.48 -18.19
N ALA A 133 3.20 16.28 -17.84
CA ALA A 133 3.37 15.14 -18.74
C ALA A 133 2.07 14.61 -19.37
N PHE A 134 0.92 14.84 -18.71
CA PHE A 134 -0.40 14.48 -19.24
C PHE A 134 -1.17 15.67 -19.82
N VAL A 135 -0.75 16.90 -19.50
CA VAL A 135 -1.37 18.14 -20.02
C VAL A 135 -0.76 18.52 -21.37
N SER A 136 0.53 18.24 -21.59
CA SER A 136 1.23 18.56 -22.85
C SER A 136 1.16 17.47 -23.92
N GLY A 137 0.60 16.29 -23.62
CA GLY A 137 0.48 15.14 -24.54
C GLY A 137 -0.59 15.27 -25.64
N ALA A 138 -1.09 16.48 -25.88
CA ALA A 138 -1.85 16.81 -27.09
C ALA A 138 -0.90 17.44 -28.12
N LYS A 139 -0.01 16.63 -28.68
CA LYS A 139 0.70 16.95 -29.93
C LYS A 139 1.02 15.69 -30.70
#